data_AF-A0AAN9AVW6-F1
#
_entry.id   AF-A0AAN9AVW6-F1
#
_cell.length_a   1.000
_cell.length_b   1.000
_cell.length_c   1.000
_cell.angle_alpha   90.00
_cell.angle_beta   90.00
_cell.angle_gamma   90.00
#
_symmetry.space_group_name_H-M   'P 1'
#
loop_
_entity.id
_entity.type
_entity.pdbx_description
1 polymer ?
#
loop_
_entity_poly.entity_id
_entity_poly.type
_entity_poly.pdbx_seq_one_letter_code
_entity_poly.pdbx_strand_id
1 'polypeptide(L)' 'MCRSGTGNEFYAAGIVSSGAGCAKPQTPAIYTDVISFLPWINSVIRSGV' A
#
# COMPACT_ATOMS: atom_id res chain seq x y z
N MET A 1 -4.47 3.42 -4.12
CA MET A 1 -4.82 4.55 -3.25
C MET A 1 -6.22 4.32 -2.70
N CYS A 2 -6.42 4.55 -1.40
CA CYS A 2 -7.73 4.45 -0.74
C CYS A 2 -8.12 5.85 -0.22
N ARG A 3 -9.42 6.11 -0.10
CA ARG A 3 -9.93 7.36 0.48
C ARG A 3 -10.01 7.22 2.01
N SER A 4 -9.60 8.27 2.73
CA SER A 4 -9.79 8.34 4.18
C SER A 4 -11.28 8.35 4.55
N GLY A 5 -11.68 7.62 5.59
CA GLY A 5 -13.08 7.50 6.00
C GLY A 5 -13.70 8.81 6.52
N THR A 6 -12.87 9.78 6.88
CA THR A 6 -13.28 11.05 7.49
C THR A 6 -13.02 12.28 6.61
N GLY A 7 -12.48 12.12 5.40
CA GLY A 7 -12.01 13.28 4.60
C GLY A 7 -11.91 13.08 3.09
N ASN A 8 -11.37 14.10 2.43
CA ASN A 8 -11.06 14.14 0.99
C ASN A 8 -9.61 13.74 0.66
N GLU A 9 -8.93 13.11 1.62
CA GLU A 9 -7.54 12.69 1.49
C GLU A 9 -7.46 11.27 0.92
N PHE A 10 -6.49 11.07 0.03
CA PHE A 10 -6.11 9.75 -0.47
C PHE A 10 -4.81 9.32 0.17
N TYR A 11 -4.71 8.04 0.51
CA TYR A 11 -3.48 7.45 1.04
C TYR A 11 -3.09 6.18 0.28
N ALA A 12 -1.79 5.88 0.29
CA ALA A 12 -1.25 4.64 -0.24
C ALA A 12 -1.43 3.51 0.78
N ALA A 13 -2.52 2.73 0.65
CA ALA A 13 -2.76 1.57 1.49
C ALA A 13 -1.83 0.39 1.18
N GLY A 14 -1.40 0.27 -0.07
CA GLY A 14 -0.56 -0.85 -0.51
C GLY A 14 0.09 -0.63 -1.86
N ILE A 15 1.08 -1.47 -2.16
CA ILE A 15 1.76 -1.56 -3.46
C ILE A 15 1.35 -2.88 -4.12
N VAL A 16 1.11 -2.86 -5.43
CA VAL A 16 0.78 -4.09 -6.19
C VAL A 16 1.95 -5.07 -6.04
N SER A 17 1.66 -6.29 -5.57
CA SER A 17 2.66 -7.36 -5.51
C SER A 17 2.42 -8.33 -6.67
N SER A 18 1.49 -9.26 -6.51
CA SER A 18 1.22 -10.31 -7.50
C SER A 18 -0.26 -10.70 -7.52
N GLY A 19 -0.67 -11.48 -8.51
CA GLY A 19 -2.00 -12.08 -8.58
C GLY A 19 -1.96 -13.41 -9.32
N ALA A 20 -2.94 -14.27 -9.06
CA ALA A 20 -3.08 -15.53 -9.78
C ALA A 20 -3.69 -15.30 -11.18
N GLY A 21 -2.92 -14.67 -12.06
CA GLY A 21 -3.36 -14.23 -13.39
C GLY A 21 -4.05 -12.87 -13.39
N CYS A 22 -4.52 -12.45 -14.57
CA CYS A 22 -5.24 -11.19 -14.74
C CYS A 22 -6.73 -11.38 -14.44
N ALA A 23 -7.28 -10.58 -13.51
CA ALA A 23 -8.71 -10.49 -13.20
C ALA A 23 -9.42 -11.84 -12.94
N LYS A 24 -8.73 -12.80 -12.31
CA LYS A 24 -9.31 -14.11 -12.01
C LYS A 24 -10.47 -13.98 -11.00
N PRO A 25 -11.69 -14.45 -11.34
CA PRO A 25 -12.83 -14.36 -10.43
C PRO A 25 -12.56 -15.01 -9.07
N GLN A 26 -13.11 -14.42 -8.01
CA GLN A 26 -13.02 -14.91 -6.62
C GLN A 26 -11.59 -15.05 -6.06
N THR A 27 -10.57 -14.63 -6.81
CA THR A 27 -9.18 -14.67 -6.36
C THR A 27 -8.70 -13.23 -6.14
N PRO A 28 -8.38 -12.83 -4.89
CA PRO A 28 -7.87 -11.50 -4.64
C PRO A 28 -6.47 -11.32 -5.24
N ALA A 29 -6.15 -10.10 -5.64
CA ALA A 29 -4.78 -9.70 -5.90
C ALA A 29 -4.06 -9.45 -4.56
N ILE A 30 -2.76 -9.74 -4.53
CA ILE A 30 -1.91 -9.57 -3.36
C ILE A 30 -1.29 -8.17 -3.43
N TYR A 31 -1.41 -7.43 -2.33
CA TYR A 31 -0.79 -6.13 -2.15
C TYR A 31 0.16 -6.17 -0.96
N THR A 32 1.30 -5.51 -1.08
CA THR A 32 2.17 -5.24 0.07
C THR A 32 1.53 -4.17 0.93
N ASP A 33 1.30 -4.45 2.21
CA ASP A 33 0.76 -3.48 3.16
C ASP A 33 1.81 -2.40 3.49
N VAL A 34 1.54 -1.15 3.08
CA VAL A 34 2.47 -0.03 3.29
C VAL A 34 2.59 0.35 4.77
N ILE A 35 1.52 0.17 5.55
CA ILE A 35 1.47 0.59 6.95
C ILE A 35 2.53 -0.17 7.77
N SER A 36 2.67 -1.47 7.52
CA SER A 36 3.66 -2.34 8.15
C SER A 36 5.11 -1.86 7.96
N PHE A 37 5.41 -1.08 6.92
CA PHE A 37 6.76 -0.60 6.61
C PHE A 37 6.99 0.88 6.98
N LEU A 38 6.01 1.58 7.55
CA LEU A 38 6.16 2.98 7.94
C LEU A 38 7.38 3.27 8.82
N PRO A 39 7.78 2.41 9.80
CA PRO A 39 8.99 2.68 10.60
C PRO A 39 10.25 2.74 9.73
N TRP A 40 10.41 1.81 8.80
CA TRP A 40 11.55 1.77 7.87
C TRP A 40 11.49 2.92 6.86
N ILE A 41 10.34 3.20 6.27
CA ILE A 41 10.16 4.32 5.34
C ILE A 41 10.55 5.63 6.04
N ASN A 42 10.06 5.85 7.25
CA ASN A 42 10.40 7.03 8.04
C ASN A 42 11.88 7.06 8.42
N SER A 43 12.50 5.92 8.75
CA SER A 43 13.94 5.90 9.05
C SER A 43 14.75 6.28 7.83
N VAL A 44 14.40 5.80 6.63
CA VAL A 44 15.10 6.14 5.38
C VAL A 44 14.90 7.60 5.01
N ILE A 45 13.65 8.08 5.00
CA ILE A 45 13.35 9.46 4.60
C ILE A 45 13.94 10.49 5.57
N ARG A 46 13.96 10.20 6.88
CA ARG A 46 14.53 11.10 7.89
C ARG A 46 16.05 11.00 8.04
N SER A 47 16.66 9.91 7.57
CA SER A 47 18.12 9.73 7.55
C SER A 47 18.76 10.26 6.27
N GLY A 48 17.97 10.78 5.33
CA GLY A 48 18.46 11.52 4.18
C GLY A 48 18.99 12.88 4.62
N VAL A 49 20.31 13.02 4.63
CA VAL A 49 21.03 14.29 4.60
C VAL A 49 20.65 15.13 3.38
#